data_AF-A0A0W0CAP1-F1
#
_entry.id   AF-A0A0W0CAP1-F1
#
_cell.length_a   1.000
_cell.length_b   1.000
_cell.length_c   1.000
_cell.angle_alpha   90.00
_cell.angle_beta   90.00
_cell.angle_gamma   90.00
#
_symmetry.space_group_name_H-M   'P 1'
#
loop_
_entity.id
_entity.type
_entity.pdbx_description
1 polymer ?
#
loop_
_entity_poly.entity_id
_entity_poly.type
_entity_poly.pdbx_seq_one_letter_code
_entity_poly.pdbx_strand_id
1 'polypeptide(L)'
;MHLYESFFNKDKKKSQLDWLYIDKSTISQKKENQKRQLWNDRENILCKIGMTTKPMVSTRLLEWQNTCKNPVINLTPDRIEQLIYAYDTKTKKINSISTLLTKLELKKEKPQSRQESPLDLLTYKDGGFFIDGTSNLNLSEVENRIHRFLWEKYGKGFIYCYGCDPMGQKRHTEWFHLPIRDLSSVMRTIDAFCYSG
;
A
#
# COMPACT_ATOMS: atom_id res chain seq x y z
N MET A 1 13.16 12.23 -4.36
CA MET A 1 11.70 12.06 -4.42
C MET A 1 11.44 10.88 -5.36
N HIS A 2 11.22 9.68 -4.82
CA HIS A 2 11.14 8.44 -5.60
C HIS A 2 10.11 7.50 -4.96
N LEU A 3 8.84 7.56 -5.39
CA LEU A 3 7.81 6.65 -4.84
C LEU A 3 6.72 6.22 -5.85
N TYR A 4 6.98 6.36 -7.15
CA TYR A 4 6.21 5.69 -8.20
C TYR A 4 7.03 5.54 -9.48
N GLU A 5 7.67 6.63 -9.91
CA GLU A 5 8.52 6.65 -11.11
C GLU A 5 9.78 5.79 -10.97
N SER A 6 10.24 5.50 -9.75
CA SER A 6 11.38 4.61 -9.49
C SER A 6 11.11 3.15 -9.84
N PHE A 7 9.84 2.75 -9.97
CA PHE A 7 9.51 1.42 -10.48
C PHE A 7 9.71 1.31 -12.00
N PHE A 8 9.64 2.44 -12.72
CA PHE A 8 9.71 2.54 -14.18
C PHE A 8 11.06 3.08 -14.70
N ASN A 9 11.75 3.95 -13.96
CA ASN A 9 13.05 4.52 -14.36
C ASN A 9 14.23 3.72 -13.78
N LYS A 10 15.03 3.13 -14.68
CA LYS A 10 16.14 2.21 -14.38
C LYS A 10 17.38 2.86 -13.77
N ASP A 11 17.49 4.18 -13.77
CA ASP A 11 18.75 4.85 -13.44
C ASP A 11 18.56 5.91 -12.37
N LYS A 12 18.77 5.52 -11.11
CA LYS A 12 19.38 6.36 -10.06
C LYS A 12 19.61 5.54 -8.79
N LYS A 13 20.81 5.69 -8.21
CA LYS A 13 21.26 5.12 -6.92
C LYS A 13 20.10 5.06 -5.90
N LYS A 14 19.95 3.90 -5.26
CA LYS A 14 19.09 3.67 -4.07
C LYS A 14 19.17 4.87 -3.13
N SER A 15 18.17 5.72 -3.19
CA SER A 15 17.99 6.80 -2.21
C SER A 15 17.22 6.18 -1.06
N GLN A 16 17.97 5.74 -0.05
CA GLN A 16 17.42 5.41 1.24
C GLN A 16 16.59 6.61 1.74
N LEU A 17 15.37 6.35 2.21
CA LEU A 17 14.46 7.38 2.67
C LEU A 17 14.65 7.57 4.19
N ASP A 18 15.56 8.48 4.57
CA ASP A 18 15.87 8.77 5.98
C ASP A 18 14.69 9.40 6.77
N TRP A 19 13.61 9.73 6.07
CA TRP A 19 12.40 10.37 6.59
C TRP A 19 11.23 9.40 6.83
N LEU A 20 11.42 8.10 6.56
CA LEU A 20 10.36 7.08 6.64
C LEU A 20 10.76 5.94 7.59
N TYR A 21 10.00 5.77 8.67
CA TYR A 21 10.25 4.74 9.68
C TYR A 21 9.02 3.87 9.87
N ILE A 22 9.24 2.57 10.03
CA ILE A 22 8.18 1.60 10.33
C ILE A 22 8.28 1.22 11.81
N ASP A 23 7.17 1.37 12.51
CA ASP A 23 6.99 0.87 13.86
C ASP A 23 6.27 -0.48 13.82
N LYS A 24 6.95 -1.50 14.35
CA LYS A 24 6.47 -2.89 14.41
C LYS A 24 6.01 -3.30 15.81
N SER A 25 5.96 -2.38 16.76
CA SER A 25 5.56 -2.66 18.14
C SER A 25 4.18 -3.33 18.25
N THR A 26 3.28 -3.10 17.29
CA THR A 26 1.95 -3.73 17.22
C THR A 26 1.95 -5.17 16.70
N ILE A 27 2.94 -5.58 15.90
CA ILE A 27 2.98 -6.91 15.25
C ILE A 27 3.62 -7.97 16.14
N SER A 28 4.42 -7.57 17.14
CA SER A 28 5.16 -8.49 18.00
C SER A 28 5.02 -8.09 19.46
N GLN A 29 4.17 -8.80 20.21
CA GLN A 29 4.02 -8.68 21.66
C GLN A 29 5.29 -9.03 22.48
N LYS A 30 6.45 -9.24 21.84
CA LYS A 30 7.73 -9.52 22.51
C LYS A 30 8.67 -8.29 22.50
N LYS A 31 8.71 -7.64 23.67
CA LYS A 31 9.80 -6.89 24.34
C LYS A 31 10.43 -5.70 23.58
N GLU A 32 10.09 -4.49 24.06
CA GLU A 32 10.90 -3.30 24.40
C GLU A 32 12.11 -2.80 23.58
N ASN A 33 12.61 -3.50 22.55
CA ASN A 33 13.80 -3.07 21.81
C ASN A 33 13.76 -3.39 20.30
N GLN A 34 12.57 -3.42 19.69
CA GLN A 34 12.48 -3.53 18.24
C GLN A 34 12.86 -2.20 17.58
N LYS A 35 14.10 -2.14 17.12
CA LYS A 35 14.67 -1.02 16.35
C LYS A 35 13.73 -0.68 15.18
N ARG A 36 13.43 0.62 15.02
CA ARG A 36 12.74 1.17 13.85
C ARG A 36 13.37 0.59 12.59
N GLN A 37 12.60 -0.15 11.79
CA GLN A 37 13.14 -0.76 10.58
C GLN A 37 13.17 0.26 9.46
N LEU A 38 14.34 0.40 8.82
CA LEU A 38 14.52 1.24 7.63
C LEU A 38 13.78 0.66 6.43
N TRP A 39 13.31 1.54 5.55
CA TRP A 39 12.56 1.22 4.33
C TRP A 39 13.31 0.27 3.38
N ASN A 40 12.63 -0.79 2.90
CA ASN A 40 13.12 -1.66 1.81
C ASN A 40 12.18 -1.54 0.60
N ASP A 41 12.72 -1.00 -0.48
CA ASP A 41 12.03 -0.42 -1.64
C ASP A 41 11.62 -1.40 -2.74
N ARG A 42 11.90 -2.70 -2.58
CA ARG A 42 11.77 -3.66 -3.71
C ARG A 42 10.46 -4.42 -3.79
N GLU A 43 9.84 -4.71 -2.65
CA GLU A 43 8.68 -5.62 -2.55
C GLU A 43 7.46 -4.95 -1.91
N ASN A 44 7.66 -3.74 -1.38
CA ASN A 44 6.66 -3.02 -0.63
C ASN A 44 6.42 -1.65 -1.26
N ILE A 45 5.22 -1.14 -1.03
CA ILE A 45 4.75 0.18 -1.43
C ILE A 45 4.26 0.95 -0.21
N LEU A 46 4.35 2.27 -0.29
CA LEU A 46 3.87 3.17 0.75
C LEU A 46 2.47 3.66 0.39
N CYS A 47 1.49 3.29 1.19
CA CYS A 47 0.09 3.63 0.93
C CYS A 47 -0.41 4.55 2.04
N LYS A 48 -1.01 5.68 1.67
CA LYS A 48 -1.80 6.50 2.59
C LYS A 48 -3.26 6.04 2.50
N ILE A 49 -3.89 5.83 3.64
CA ILE A 49 -5.34 5.53 3.70
C ILE A 49 -5.97 6.61 4.54
N GLY A 50 -6.93 7.33 3.99
CA GLY A 50 -7.62 8.39 4.74
C GLY A 50 -9.03 8.62 4.23
N MET A 51 -9.87 9.18 5.09
CA MET A 51 -11.26 9.47 4.76
C MET A 51 -11.47 10.86 4.12
N THR A 52 -12.60 11.01 3.44
CA THR A 52 -13.03 12.29 2.90
C THR A 52 -14.54 12.44 2.90
N THR A 53 -15.00 13.63 3.26
CA THR A 53 -16.40 14.06 3.10
C THR A 53 -16.58 14.94 1.85
N LYS A 54 -15.50 15.16 1.08
CA LYS A 54 -15.54 15.93 -0.17
C LYS A 54 -16.28 15.14 -1.25
N PRO A 55 -17.06 15.80 -2.12
CA PRO A 55 -17.79 15.13 -3.21
C PRO A 55 -16.89 14.36 -4.19
N MET A 56 -15.66 14.83 -4.39
CA MET A 56 -14.72 14.22 -5.33
C MET A 56 -13.44 13.77 -4.63
N VAL A 57 -13.01 12.54 -4.93
CA VAL A 57 -11.74 11.98 -4.43
C VAL A 57 -10.54 12.80 -4.92
N SER A 58 -10.59 13.30 -6.16
CA SER A 58 -9.53 14.12 -6.75
C SER A 58 -9.25 15.40 -5.95
N THR A 59 -10.28 16.04 -5.39
CA THR A 59 -10.12 17.21 -4.51
C THR A 59 -9.31 16.86 -3.27
N ARG A 60 -9.62 15.72 -2.63
CA ARG A 60 -8.89 15.26 -1.45
C ARG A 60 -7.43 14.93 -1.78
N LEU A 61 -7.18 14.29 -2.92
CA LEU A 61 -5.81 13.98 -3.35
C LEU A 61 -4.99 15.25 -3.59
N LEU A 62 -5.60 16.28 -4.19
CA LEU A 62 -4.95 17.57 -4.40
C LEU A 62 -4.64 18.28 -3.07
N GLU A 63 -5.55 18.24 -2.09
CA GLU A 63 -5.29 18.73 -0.73
C GLU A 63 -4.06 18.04 -0.11
N TRP A 64 -3.97 16.71 -0.22
CA TRP A 64 -2.81 15.97 0.28
C TRP A 64 -1.52 16.35 -0.43
N GLN A 65 -1.53 16.47 -1.76
CA GLN A 65 -0.37 16.91 -2.52
C GLN A 65 0.08 18.32 -2.12
N ASN A 66 -0.87 19.25 -1.97
CA ASN A 66 -0.59 20.63 -1.57
C ASN A 66 -0.07 20.75 -0.14
N THR A 67 -0.53 19.88 0.77
CA THR A 67 -0.12 19.88 2.18
C THR A 67 1.23 19.20 2.36
N CYS A 68 1.43 18.03 1.75
CA CYS A 68 2.64 17.24 1.90
C CYS A 68 3.75 17.63 0.91
N LYS A 69 3.46 18.46 -0.10
CA LYS A 69 4.36 18.85 -1.19
C LYS A 69 4.99 17.66 -1.91
N ASN A 70 4.26 16.56 -1.98
CA ASN A 70 4.69 15.32 -2.64
C ASN A 70 3.61 14.86 -3.62
N PRO A 71 3.98 14.33 -4.79
CA PRO A 71 3.02 13.74 -5.71
C PRO A 71 2.36 12.53 -5.05
N VAL A 72 1.04 12.46 -5.17
CA VAL A 72 0.22 11.36 -4.66
C VAL A 72 -0.51 10.73 -5.84
N ILE A 73 -0.52 9.40 -5.90
CA ILE A 73 -1.17 8.65 -6.96
C ILE A 73 -2.29 7.84 -6.32
N ASN A 74 -3.49 7.94 -6.89
CA ASN A 74 -4.61 7.12 -6.46
C ASN A 74 -4.36 5.65 -6.85
N LEU A 75 -4.50 4.74 -5.90
CA LEU A 75 -4.39 3.30 -6.14
C LEU A 75 -5.77 2.74 -6.48
N THR A 76 -6.09 2.75 -7.77
CA THR A 76 -7.31 2.12 -8.29
C THR A 76 -7.11 0.61 -8.46
N PRO A 77 -8.19 -0.19 -8.52
CA PRO A 77 -8.10 -1.63 -8.80
C PRO A 77 -7.24 -1.95 -10.03
N ASP A 78 -7.46 -1.25 -11.15
CA ASP A 78 -6.68 -1.46 -12.39
C ASP A 78 -5.19 -1.17 -12.19
N ARG A 79 -4.85 -0.11 -11.43
CA ARG A 79 -3.46 0.23 -11.14
C ARG A 79 -2.79 -0.78 -10.23
N ILE A 80 -3.54 -1.33 -9.27
CA ILE A 80 -3.06 -2.40 -8.40
C ILE A 80 -2.78 -3.66 -9.22
N GLU A 81 -3.69 -4.04 -10.11
CA GLU A 81 -3.50 -5.19 -11.00
C GLU A 81 -2.26 -5.01 -11.90
N GLN A 82 -2.11 -3.84 -12.53
CA GLN A 82 -0.94 -3.51 -13.34
C GLN A 82 0.36 -3.55 -12.52
N LEU A 83 0.33 -3.04 -11.29
CA LEU A 83 1.49 -3.03 -10.39
C LEU A 83 1.89 -4.46 -9.97
N ILE A 84 0.92 -5.29 -9.60
CA ILE A 84 1.16 -6.71 -9.24
C ILE A 84 1.71 -7.47 -10.45
N TYR A 85 1.12 -7.28 -11.63
CA TYR A 85 1.60 -7.90 -12.87
C TYR A 85 3.05 -7.48 -13.20
N ALA A 86 3.36 -6.18 -13.10
CA ALA A 86 4.71 -5.67 -13.33
C ALA A 86 5.71 -6.21 -12.29
N TYR A 87 5.29 -6.35 -11.03
CA TYR A 87 6.10 -6.95 -9.97
C TYR A 87 6.38 -8.44 -10.22
N ASP A 88 5.37 -9.22 -10.56
CA ASP A 88 5.50 -10.66 -10.81
C ASP A 88 6.33 -10.97 -12.06
N THR A 89 6.19 -10.17 -13.13
CA THR A 89 7.03 -10.33 -14.34
C THR A 89 8.49 -10.01 -14.05
N LYS A 90 8.77 -8.99 -13.23
CA LYS A 90 10.13 -8.61 -12.84
C LYS A 90 10.80 -9.66 -11.95
N THR A 91 10.07 -10.22 -10.98
CA THR A 91 10.57 -11.28 -10.10
C THR A 91 10.82 -12.59 -10.86
N LYS A 92 9.91 -12.96 -11.79
CA LYS A 92 10.10 -14.13 -12.67
C LYS A 92 11.34 -14.01 -13.56
N LYS A 93 11.65 -12.81 -14.07
CA LYS A 93 12.86 -12.56 -14.88
C LYS A 93 14.15 -12.74 -14.09
N ILE A 94 14.15 -12.40 -12.79
CA ILE A 94 15.30 -12.59 -11.89
C ILE A 94 15.49 -14.08 -11.58
N ASN A 95 14.39 -14.84 -11.50
CA ASN A 95 14.42 -16.28 -11.28
C ASN A 95 14.80 -17.10 -12.53
N SER A 96 15.22 -16.50 -13.66
CA SER A 96 15.53 -17.26 -14.88
C SER A 96 16.71 -18.24 -14.74
N ILE A 97 17.53 -18.12 -13.69
CA ILE A 97 18.52 -19.16 -13.31
C ILE A 97 17.81 -20.45 -12.86
N SER A 98 16.67 -20.34 -12.15
CA SER A 98 15.83 -21.50 -11.84
C SER A 98 15.16 -22.09 -13.08
N THR A 99 14.96 -21.32 -14.16
CA THR A 99 14.48 -21.86 -15.45
C THR A 99 15.54 -22.68 -16.21
N LEU A 100 16.83 -22.44 -15.95
CA LEU A 100 17.92 -23.30 -16.44
C LEU A 100 18.04 -24.59 -15.62
N LEU A 101 17.78 -24.54 -14.31
CA LEU A 101 17.78 -25.72 -13.42
C LEU A 101 16.52 -26.58 -13.58
N THR A 102 15.35 -26.00 -13.83
CA THR A 102 14.11 -26.75 -14.12
C THR A 102 14.09 -27.41 -15.50
N LYS A 103 15.04 -27.07 -16.39
CA LYS A 103 15.29 -27.86 -17.62
C LYS A 103 15.95 -29.21 -17.34
N LEU A 104 16.45 -29.45 -16.12
CA LEU A 104 16.98 -30.73 -15.67
C LEU A 104 15.93 -31.58 -14.94
N GLU A 105 14.75 -31.04 -14.65
CA GLU A 105 13.63 -31.80 -14.07
C GLU A 105 12.73 -32.37 -15.17
N LEU A 106 12.61 -33.69 -15.17
CA LEU A 106 11.76 -34.46 -16.08
C LEU A 106 10.27 -34.31 -15.70
N LYS A 107 9.49 -33.92 -16.71
CA LYS A 107 8.01 -33.90 -16.84
C LYS A 107 7.23 -32.92 -15.95
N LYS A 108 6.66 -31.94 -16.67
CA LYS A 108 5.84 -30.82 -16.20
C LYS A 108 4.37 -31.20 -16.03
N GLU A 109 3.80 -30.88 -14.88
CA GLU A 109 2.40 -30.46 -14.83
C GLU A 109 2.32 -28.97 -15.23
N LYS A 110 1.28 -28.61 -16.00
CA LYS A 110 1.08 -27.23 -16.45
C LYS A 110 0.81 -26.34 -15.23
N PRO A 111 1.57 -25.25 -15.01
CA PRO A 111 1.18 -24.28 -14.00
C PRO A 111 -0.10 -23.60 -14.48
N GLN A 112 -1.21 -23.87 -13.80
CA GLN A 112 -2.44 -23.11 -13.95
C GLN A 112 -2.12 -21.66 -13.59
N SER A 113 -2.07 -20.78 -14.58
CA SER A 113 -2.10 -19.34 -14.35
C SER A 113 -3.45 -19.03 -13.70
N ARG A 114 -3.45 -18.79 -12.38
CA ARG A 114 -4.59 -18.17 -11.71
C ARG A 114 -4.76 -16.78 -12.33
N GLN A 115 -5.64 -16.67 -13.32
CA GLN A 115 -6.26 -15.39 -13.61
C GLN A 115 -7.15 -15.11 -12.40
N GLU A 116 -6.65 -14.31 -11.46
CA GLU A 116 -7.51 -13.74 -10.44
C GLU A 116 -8.55 -12.89 -11.16
N SER A 117 -9.82 -13.17 -10.89
CA SER A 117 -10.94 -12.37 -11.38
C SER A 117 -10.75 -10.89 -11.04
N PRO A 118 -11.37 -9.97 -11.80
CA PRO A 118 -11.41 -8.55 -11.43
C PRO A 118 -11.79 -8.41 -9.95
N LEU A 119 -11.16 -7.47 -9.25
CA LEU A 119 -11.51 -7.13 -7.87
C LEU A 119 -12.98 -6.67 -7.86
N ASP A 120 -13.88 -7.57 -7.49
CA ASP A 120 -15.30 -7.28 -7.30
C ASP A 120 -15.44 -6.57 -5.95
N LEU A 121 -15.54 -5.24 -5.99
CA LEU A 121 -15.60 -4.36 -4.82
C LEU A 121 -16.96 -3.69 -4.80
N LEU A 122 -17.74 -3.93 -3.76
CA LEU A 122 -19.14 -3.52 -3.66
C LEU A 122 -19.29 -2.02 -3.43
N THR A 123 -18.38 -1.44 -2.67
CA THR A 123 -18.43 -0.05 -2.20
C THR A 123 -17.50 0.88 -2.95
N TYR A 124 -16.65 0.32 -3.83
CA TYR A 124 -15.70 1.11 -4.59
C TYR A 124 -16.39 1.80 -5.78
N LYS A 125 -16.30 3.13 -5.82
CA LYS A 125 -16.84 3.97 -6.91
C LYS A 125 -15.96 5.21 -7.08
N ASP A 126 -15.92 5.80 -8.27
CA ASP A 126 -15.31 7.12 -8.52
C ASP A 126 -13.90 7.35 -7.91
N GLY A 127 -13.10 6.29 -7.80
CA GLY A 127 -11.74 6.36 -7.25
C GLY A 127 -11.61 6.18 -5.74
N GLY A 128 -12.67 5.83 -5.01
CA GLY A 128 -12.66 5.65 -3.56
C GLY A 128 -13.72 4.66 -3.06
N PHE A 129 -13.76 4.44 -1.75
CA PHE A 129 -14.75 3.57 -1.10
C PHE A 129 -15.80 4.42 -0.39
N PHE A 130 -17.07 4.00 -0.47
CA PHE A 130 -18.20 4.72 0.10
C PHE A 130 -18.86 3.90 1.21
N ILE A 131 -19.28 4.58 2.28
CA ILE A 131 -20.24 4.04 3.24
C ILE A 131 -21.63 4.43 2.76
N ASP A 132 -22.59 3.52 2.84
CA ASP A 132 -23.97 3.78 2.42
C ASP A 132 -24.78 4.54 3.49
N GLY A 133 -24.21 4.71 4.69
CA GLY A 133 -24.83 5.42 5.81
C GLY A 133 -25.97 4.63 6.46
N THR A 134 -26.09 3.33 6.16
CA THR A 134 -27.12 2.47 6.76
C THR A 134 -26.72 1.98 8.15
N SER A 135 -25.42 1.96 8.45
CA SER A 135 -24.92 1.61 9.77
C SER A 135 -24.93 2.81 10.74
N ASN A 136 -24.86 2.52 12.04
CA ASN A 136 -24.70 3.54 13.09
C ASN A 136 -23.26 4.08 13.20
N LEU A 137 -22.34 3.62 12.36
CA LEU A 137 -20.94 4.03 12.41
C LEU A 137 -20.74 5.31 11.60
N ASN A 138 -19.96 6.23 12.17
CA ASN A 138 -19.54 7.40 11.42
C ASN A 138 -18.29 7.09 10.58
N LEU A 139 -18.03 7.93 9.57
CA LEU A 139 -16.91 7.77 8.66
C LEU A 139 -15.54 7.70 9.38
N SER A 140 -15.38 8.41 10.49
CA SER A 140 -14.15 8.37 11.29
C SER A 140 -13.98 7.06 12.05
N GLU A 141 -15.07 6.45 12.52
CA GLU A 141 -15.04 5.13 13.16
C GLU A 141 -14.67 4.04 12.18
N VAL A 142 -15.23 4.08 10.95
CA VAL A 142 -14.87 3.15 9.87
C VAL A 142 -13.40 3.29 9.51
N GLU A 143 -12.90 4.51 9.31
CA GLU A 143 -11.48 4.78 9.07
C GLU A 143 -10.60 4.23 10.21
N ASN A 144 -10.95 4.51 11.46
CA ASN A 144 -10.19 4.06 12.62
C ASN A 144 -10.17 2.52 12.74
N ARG A 145 -11.24 1.83 12.34
CA ARG A 145 -11.29 0.36 12.29
C ARG A 145 -10.35 -0.19 11.22
N ILE A 146 -10.40 0.39 10.02
CA ILE A 146 -9.49 0.05 8.92
C ILE A 146 -8.04 0.25 9.35
N HIS A 147 -7.73 1.41 9.95
CA HIS A 147 -6.38 1.73 10.42
C HIS A 147 -5.91 0.75 11.49
N ARG A 148 -6.72 0.46 12.50
CA ARG A 148 -6.36 -0.51 13.56
C ARG A 148 -6.07 -1.90 12.98
N PHE A 149 -6.95 -2.40 12.11
CA PHE A 149 -6.76 -3.69 11.46
C PHE A 149 -5.45 -3.75 10.67
N LEU A 150 -5.17 -2.71 9.87
CA LEU A 150 -3.96 -2.67 9.06
C LEU A 150 -2.70 -2.41 9.90
N TRP A 151 -2.78 -1.69 11.01
CA TRP A 151 -1.68 -1.51 11.95
C TRP A 151 -1.33 -2.80 12.69
N GLU A 152 -2.32 -3.62 13.04
CA GLU A 152 -2.09 -4.95 13.62
C GLU A 152 -1.40 -5.87 12.62
N LYS A 153 -1.82 -5.84 11.35
CA LYS A 153 -1.29 -6.74 10.31
C LYS A 153 0.07 -6.32 9.76
N TYR A 154 0.25 -5.04 9.45
CA TYR A 154 1.43 -4.53 8.71
C TYR A 154 2.29 -3.55 9.52
N GLY A 155 1.83 -3.15 10.70
CA GLY A 155 2.51 -2.15 11.53
C GLY A 155 2.11 -0.73 11.15
N LYS A 156 2.65 0.22 11.91
CA LYS A 156 2.35 1.65 11.75
C LYS A 156 3.49 2.35 11.03
N GLY A 157 3.20 2.98 9.89
CA GLY A 157 4.15 3.82 9.19
C GLY A 157 4.20 5.20 9.82
N PHE A 158 5.35 5.58 10.38
CA PHE A 158 5.60 6.95 10.84
C PHE A 158 6.38 7.69 9.77
N ILE A 159 5.74 8.71 9.21
CA ILE A 159 6.35 9.56 8.18
C ILE A 159 6.67 10.92 8.75
N TYR A 160 7.95 11.29 8.67
CA TYR A 160 8.38 12.67 8.83
C TYR A 160 8.17 13.40 7.52
N CYS A 161 7.20 14.31 7.47
CA CYS A 161 6.88 15.04 6.26
C CYS A 161 7.44 16.46 6.34
N TYR A 162 8.58 16.67 5.69
CA TYR A 162 9.18 18.01 5.55
C TYR A 162 8.27 19.01 4.85
N GLY A 163 7.34 18.55 3.99
CA GLY A 163 6.37 19.42 3.34
C GLY A 163 5.29 19.95 4.29
N CYS A 164 4.91 19.16 5.30
CA CYS A 164 3.93 19.56 6.31
C CYS A 164 4.55 20.32 7.48
N ASP A 165 5.80 20.00 7.82
CA ASP A 165 6.56 20.66 8.85
C ASP A 165 8.05 20.66 8.48
N PRO A 166 8.58 21.79 8.00
CA PRO A 166 9.99 21.94 7.68
C PRO A 166 10.92 21.69 8.88
N MET A 167 10.42 21.83 10.12
CA MET A 167 11.18 21.55 11.34
C MET A 167 11.21 20.05 11.69
N GLY A 168 10.47 19.20 10.97
CA GLY A 168 10.50 17.75 11.12
C GLY A 168 9.86 17.22 12.41
N GLN A 169 9.01 18.00 13.08
CA GLN A 169 8.36 17.60 14.33
C GLN A 169 7.03 16.89 14.08
N LYS A 170 6.30 17.28 13.01
CA LYS A 170 5.02 16.67 12.64
C LYS A 170 5.21 15.30 11.98
N ARG A 171 4.45 14.32 12.49
CA ARG A 171 4.44 12.94 11.99
C ARG A 171 3.07 12.59 11.43
N HIS A 172 3.05 11.98 10.25
CA HIS A 172 1.84 11.34 9.74
C HIS A 172 1.77 9.91 10.23
N THR A 173 0.55 9.48 10.55
CA THR A 173 0.26 8.15 11.07
C THR A 173 -0.67 7.33 10.19
N GLU A 174 -1.25 7.95 9.15
CA GLU A 174 -2.19 7.31 8.22
C GLU A 174 -1.47 6.61 7.05
N TRP A 175 -0.22 6.17 7.26
CA TRP A 175 0.60 5.54 6.24
C TRP A 175 0.94 4.10 6.58
N PHE A 176 0.92 3.27 5.56
CA PHE A 176 1.04 1.82 5.66
C PHE A 176 2.12 1.34 4.71
N HIS A 177 2.99 0.48 5.22
CA HIS A 177 4.01 -0.20 4.43
C HIS A 177 3.47 -1.57 4.02
N LEU A 178 2.98 -1.66 2.79
CA LEU A 178 2.24 -2.82 2.33
C LEU A 178 3.08 -3.61 1.31
N PRO A 179 3.16 -4.94 1.42
CA PRO A 179 3.66 -5.79 0.34
C PRO A 179 2.82 -5.55 -0.91
N ILE A 180 3.46 -5.44 -2.08
CA ILE A 180 2.75 -5.21 -3.36
C ILE A 180 1.71 -6.33 -3.61
N ARG A 181 2.04 -7.57 -3.23
CA ARG A 181 1.16 -8.73 -3.36
C ARG A 181 -0.10 -8.68 -2.50
N ASP A 182 -0.05 -7.92 -1.40
CA ASP A 182 -1.16 -7.86 -0.44
C ASP A 182 -2.16 -6.76 -0.80
N LEU A 183 -1.87 -5.90 -1.80
CA LEU A 183 -2.72 -4.78 -2.19
C LEU A 183 -4.15 -5.21 -2.57
N SER A 184 -4.30 -6.31 -3.31
CA SER A 184 -5.62 -6.86 -3.66
C SER A 184 -6.40 -7.26 -2.42
N SER A 185 -5.75 -7.88 -1.44
CA SER A 185 -6.38 -8.23 -0.16
C SER A 185 -6.76 -6.98 0.63
N VAL A 186 -5.90 -5.96 0.65
CA VAL A 186 -6.16 -4.70 1.36
C VAL A 186 -7.37 -3.98 0.77
N MET A 187 -7.53 -3.95 -0.55
CA MET A 187 -8.72 -3.37 -1.20
C MET A 187 -10.00 -4.07 -0.74
N ARG A 188 -10.02 -5.41 -0.75
CA ARG A 188 -11.18 -6.19 -0.27
C ARG A 188 -11.46 -5.97 1.21
N THR A 189 -10.43 -5.83 2.03
CA THR A 189 -10.58 -5.52 3.46
C THR A 189 -11.22 -4.15 3.66
N ILE A 190 -10.76 -3.12 2.95
CA ILE A 190 -11.35 -1.79 3.03
C ILE A 190 -12.80 -1.83 2.57
N ASP A 191 -13.07 -2.50 1.45
CA ASP A 191 -14.42 -2.67 0.90
C ASP A 191 -15.36 -3.34 1.92
N ALA A 192 -14.91 -4.41 2.58
CA ALA A 192 -15.69 -5.09 3.60
C ALA A 192 -15.99 -4.19 4.82
N PHE A 193 -15.02 -3.39 5.28
CA PHE A 193 -15.25 -2.44 6.36
C PHE A 193 -16.23 -1.34 5.96
N CYS A 194 -16.12 -0.81 4.74
CA CYS A 194 -17.03 0.19 4.21
C CYS A 194 -18.44 -0.36 3.97
N TYR A 195 -18.55 -1.62 3.57
CA TYR A 195 -19.84 -2.31 3.37
C TYR A 195 -20.55 -2.57 4.70
N SER A 196 -19.79 -2.89 5.76
CA SER A 196 -20.32 -3.04 7.12
C SER A 196 -20.48 -1.71 7.87
N GLY A 197 -20.09 -0.61 7.23
CA GLY A 197 -19.84 0.70 7.82
C GLY A 197 -20.96 1.69 7.59
#